data_AF-A0AA94ER30-F1
#
_entry.id   AF-A0AA94ER30-F1
#
_cell.length_a   1.000
_cell.length_b   1.000
_cell.length_c   1.000
_cell.angle_alpha   90.00
_cell.angle_beta   90.00
_cell.angle_gamma   90.00
#
_symmetry.space_group_name_H-M   'P 1'
#
loop_
_entity.id
_entity.type
_entity.pdbx_description
1 polymer ?
#
loop_
_entity_poly.entity_id
_entity_poly.type
_entity_poly.pdbx_seq_one_letter_code
_entity_poly.pdbx_strand_id
1 'polypeptide(L)'
;MNNLPAVLEIYGELLDDAVVTAEQMARMNAARATFNELRTILLAQIVPTLEGGWSNPLATEIESRLESITFATGNFFWKGRHAGSAHDAVQVRSCK
;
A
#
# COMPACT_ATOMS: atom_id res chain seq x y z
N MET A 1 35.81 19.28 30.29
CA MET A 1 36.07 18.42 29.10
C MET A 1 34.72 17.94 28.61
N ASN A 2 34.26 18.45 27.46
CA ASN A 2 32.96 18.07 26.89
C ASN A 2 33.15 16.85 25.97
N ASN A 3 32.76 15.68 26.45
CA ASN A 3 32.69 14.45 25.66
C ASN A 3 31.39 14.45 24.85
N LEU A 4 31.40 15.06 23.66
CA LEU A 4 30.33 14.84 22.69
C LEU A 4 30.53 13.45 22.06
N PRO A 5 29.46 12.66 21.86
CA PRO A 5 29.58 11.34 21.27
C PRO A 5 30.19 11.43 19.86
N ALA A 6 31.07 10.48 19.55
CA ALA A 6 31.65 10.32 18.24
C ALA A 6 30.53 10.25 17.18
N VAL A 7 30.75 10.92 16.05
CA VAL A 7 29.81 11.00 14.92
C VAL A 7 29.19 9.63 14.65
N LEU A 8 27.86 9.55 14.69
CA LEU A 8 27.13 8.34 14.33
C LEU A 8 27.20 8.21 12.80
N GLU A 9 28.13 7.41 12.29
CA GLU A 9 28.21 7.09 10.88
C GLU A 9 27.07 6.13 10.50
N ILE A 10 26.11 6.65 9.74
CA ILE A 10 25.02 5.86 9.17
C ILE A 10 25.45 5.39 7.80
N TYR A 11 25.57 4.07 7.64
CA TYR A 11 25.87 3.43 6.37
C TYR A 11 24.56 3.15 5.63
N GLY A 12 24.45 3.63 4.40
CA GLY A 12 23.30 3.38 3.53
C GLY A 12 23.75 3.15 2.09
N GLU A 13 23.04 2.29 1.39
CA GLU A 13 23.19 2.07 -0.06
C GLU A 13 22.14 2.92 -0.79
N LEU A 14 22.56 3.69 -1.79
CA LEU A 14 21.64 4.33 -2.72
C LEU A 14 21.14 3.27 -3.69
N LEU A 15 19.83 3.00 -3.66
CA LEU A 15 19.18 2.15 -4.64
C LEU A 15 18.89 2.94 -5.92
N ASP A 16 18.96 2.26 -7.06
CA ASP A 16 18.63 2.84 -8.37
C ASP A 16 17.20 3.40 -8.43
N ASP A 17 17.02 4.41 -9.29
CA ASP A 17 15.71 5.01 -9.55
C ASP A 17 14.70 3.95 -10.00
N ALA A 18 13.56 3.90 -9.30
CA ALA A 18 12.45 3.04 -9.66
C ALA A 18 11.67 3.66 -10.83
N VAL A 19 11.98 3.25 -12.06
CA VAL A 19 11.19 3.63 -13.25
C VAL A 19 9.99 2.69 -13.39
N VAL A 20 8.78 3.25 -13.39
CA VAL A 20 7.54 2.49 -13.62
C VAL A 20 6.91 2.95 -14.92
N THR A 21 6.65 2.01 -15.82
CA THR A 21 5.99 2.31 -17.10
C THR A 21 4.52 2.65 -16.87
N ALA A 22 3.91 3.38 -17.81
CA ALA A 22 2.48 3.68 -17.75
C ALA A 22 1.61 2.42 -17.67
N GLU A 23 2.01 1.34 -18.36
CA GLU A 23 1.31 0.05 -18.30
C GLU A 23 1.41 -0.60 -16.91
N GLN A 24 2.59 -0.57 -16.29
CA GLN A 24 2.78 -1.09 -14.93
C GLN A 24 1.95 -0.29 -13.93
N MET A 25 1.93 1.04 -14.03
CA MET A 25 1.06 1.91 -13.22
C MET A 25 -0.42 1.58 -13.41
N ALA A 26 -0.88 1.40 -14.65
CA ALA A 26 -2.27 1.06 -14.94
C ALA A 26 -2.67 -0.28 -14.30
N ARG A 27 -1.82 -1.30 -14.39
CA ARG A 27 -2.04 -2.61 -13.73
C ARG A 27 -2.11 -2.49 -12.21
N MET A 28 -1.22 -1.69 -11.61
CA MET A 28 -1.23 -1.45 -10.16
C MET A 28 -2.48 -0.71 -9.70
N ASN A 29 -2.93 0.30 -10.45
CA ASN A 29 -4.17 1.02 -10.16
C ASN A 29 -5.40 0.12 -10.28
N ALA A 30 -5.44 -0.74 -11.31
CA ALA A 30 -6.50 -1.74 -11.44
C ALA A 30 -6.50 -2.71 -10.25
N ALA A 31 -5.34 -3.21 -9.83
CA ALA A 31 -5.23 -4.07 -8.64
C ALA A 31 -5.73 -3.36 -7.36
N ARG A 32 -5.39 -2.08 -7.18
CA ARG A 32 -5.87 -1.27 -6.05
C ARG A 32 -7.39 -1.09 -6.07
N ALA A 33 -7.98 -0.84 -7.25
CA ALA A 33 -9.43 -0.72 -7.41
C ALA A 33 -10.14 -2.03 -7.02
N THR A 34 -9.69 -3.16 -7.58
CA THR A 34 -10.23 -4.48 -7.24
C THR A 34 -10.08 -4.81 -5.75
N PHE A 35 -8.94 -4.46 -5.13
CA PHE A 35 -8.75 -4.64 -3.70
C PHE A 35 -9.72 -3.80 -2.86
N ASN A 36 -9.98 -2.55 -3.26
CA ASN A 36 -10.93 -1.68 -2.56
C ASN A 36 -12.37 -2.19 -2.67
N GLU A 37 -12.76 -2.75 -3.82
CA GLU A 37 -14.05 -3.42 -3.99
C GLU A 37 -14.16 -4.63 -3.05
N LEU A 38 -13.14 -5.49 -3.02
CA LEU A 38 -13.09 -6.63 -2.11
C LEU A 38 -13.17 -6.20 -0.64
N ARG A 39 -12.40 -5.19 -0.25
CA ARG A 39 -12.44 -4.61 1.10
C ARG A 39 -13.86 -4.13 1.45
N THR A 40 -14.54 -3.48 0.51
CA THR A 40 -15.92 -3.01 0.72
C THR A 40 -16.88 -4.18 0.92
N ILE A 41 -16.79 -5.22 0.09
CA ILE A 41 -17.60 -6.43 0.25
C ILE A 41 -17.37 -7.03 1.62
N LEU A 42 -16.11 -7.26 2.01
CA LEU A 42 -15.78 -7.89 3.27
C LEU A 42 -16.23 -7.06 4.48
N LEU A 43 -15.87 -5.78 4.54
CA LEU A 43 -16.11 -4.95 5.73
C LEU A 43 -17.54 -4.40 5.82
N ALA A 44 -18.15 -4.05 4.69
CA ALA A 44 -19.49 -3.44 4.70
C ALA A 44 -20.63 -4.45 4.52
N GLN A 45 -20.37 -5.62 3.91
CA GLN A 45 -21.42 -6.61 3.65
C GLN A 45 -21.23 -7.87 4.48
N ILE A 46 -20.02 -8.44 4.53
CA ILE A 46 -19.79 -9.72 5.20
C ILE A 46 -19.69 -9.55 6.73
N VAL A 47 -18.82 -8.66 7.23
CA VAL A 47 -18.61 -8.47 8.67
C VAL A 47 -19.92 -8.19 9.43
N PRO A 48 -20.84 -7.33 8.96
CA PRO A 48 -22.11 -7.09 9.65
C PRO A 48 -23.03 -8.31 9.72
N THR A 49 -22.86 -9.30 8.84
CA THR A 49 -23.66 -10.54 8.82
C THR A 49 -23.11 -11.63 9.73
N LEU A 50 -21.89 -11.46 10.25
CA LEU A 50 -21.33 -12.40 11.22
C LEU A 50 -22.09 -12.32 12.54
N GLU A 51 -22.15 -13.44 13.27
CA GLU A 51 -22.70 -13.44 14.63
C GLU A 51 -21.86 -12.50 15.51
N GLY A 52 -22.50 -11.50 16.12
CA GLY A 52 -21.82 -10.45 16.87
C GLY A 52 -21.19 -9.34 16.00
N GLY A 53 -21.33 -9.39 14.67
CA GLY A 53 -20.89 -8.35 13.74
C GLY A 53 -19.40 -8.01 13.89
N TRP A 54 -19.12 -6.74 14.18
CA TRP A 54 -17.75 -6.24 14.42
C TRP A 54 -17.09 -6.78 15.69
N SER A 55 -17.86 -7.33 16.64
CA SER A 55 -17.31 -8.00 17.82
C SER A 55 -16.88 -9.44 17.52
N ASN A 56 -17.18 -9.96 16.34
CA ASN A 56 -16.74 -11.29 15.93
C ASN A 56 -15.21 -11.30 15.74
N PRO A 57 -14.46 -12.24 16.32
CA PRO A 57 -13.01 -12.33 16.12
C PRO A 57 -12.58 -12.40 14.64
N LEU A 58 -13.42 -12.94 13.77
CA LEU A 58 -13.16 -12.98 12.32
C LEU A 58 -13.15 -11.58 11.69
N ALA A 59 -13.89 -10.61 12.23
CA ALA A 59 -13.88 -9.23 11.73
C ALA A 59 -12.47 -8.62 11.90
N THR A 60 -11.88 -8.78 13.08
CA THR A 60 -10.51 -8.34 13.38
C THR A 60 -9.48 -9.04 12.50
N GLU A 61 -9.62 -10.34 12.29
CA GLU A 61 -8.71 -11.09 11.42
C GLU A 61 -8.81 -10.62 9.95
N ILE A 62 -10.03 -10.38 9.46
CA ILE A 62 -10.25 -9.84 8.10
C ILE A 62 -9.57 -8.48 7.93
N GLU A 63 -9.76 -7.55 8.87
CA GLU A 63 -9.08 -6.24 8.81
C GLU A 63 -7.56 -6.39 8.83
N SER A 64 -7.02 -7.19 9.75
CA SER A 64 -5.58 -7.43 9.87
C SER A 64 -4.96 -7.99 8.59
N ARG A 65 -5.67 -8.89 7.88
CA ARG A 65 -5.20 -9.45 6.61
C ARG A 65 -5.23 -8.42 5.48
N LEU A 66 -6.30 -7.62 5.38
CA LEU A 66 -6.38 -6.54 4.39
C LEU A 66 -5.27 -5.50 4.60
N GLU A 67 -5.01 -5.15 5.86
CA GLU A 67 -3.94 -4.23 6.22
C GLU A 67 -2.56 -4.83 5.92
N SER A 68 -2.34 -6.10 6.26
CA SER A 68 -1.10 -6.83 5.93
C SER A 68 -0.81 -6.83 4.44
N ILE A 69 -1.81 -7.05 3.59
CA ILE A 69 -1.67 -6.98 2.12
C ILE A 69 -1.26 -5.56 1.70
N THR A 70 -1.90 -4.53 2.26
CA THR A 70 -1.60 -3.14 1.93
C THR A 70 -0.16 -2.78 2.30
N PHE A 71 0.32 -3.22 3.46
CA PHE A 71 1.70 -3.00 3.89
C PHE A 71 2.71 -3.79 3.06
N ALA A 72 2.46 -5.08 2.84
CA ALA A 72 3.33 -5.97 2.09
C ALA A 72 3.41 -5.64 0.60
N THR A 73 2.47 -4.86 0.08
CA THR A 73 2.50 -4.38 -1.32
C THR A 73 2.92 -2.92 -1.43
N GLY A 74 3.10 -2.19 -0.33
CA GLY A 74 3.35 -0.76 -0.34
C GLY A 74 2.22 0.02 -1.03
N ASN A 75 0.96 -0.29 -0.70
CA ASN A 75 -0.23 0.18 -1.40
C ASN A 75 -0.18 -0.12 -2.91
N PHE A 76 0.15 -1.37 -3.25
CA PHE A 76 0.33 -1.86 -4.64
C PHE A 76 1.45 -1.17 -5.42
N PHE A 77 2.43 -0.59 -4.70
CA PHE A 77 3.57 0.10 -5.28
C PHE A 77 4.86 -0.21 -4.48
N TRP A 78 5.19 -1.50 -4.42
CA TRP A 78 6.21 -2.09 -3.56
C TRP A 78 7.66 -1.55 -3.76
N LYS A 79 7.94 -0.78 -4.83
CA LYS A 79 9.25 -0.16 -5.06
C LYS A 79 9.33 1.35 -4.86
N GLY A 80 8.25 2.01 -4.44
CA GLY A 80 8.29 3.45 -4.17
C GLY A 80 7.08 3.91 -3.37
N ARG A 81 6.93 3.42 -2.14
CA ARG A 81 5.83 3.76 -1.22
C ARG A 81 5.47 5.27 -1.21
N HIS A 82 6.45 6.14 -1.46
CA HIS A 82 6.28 7.59 -1.55
C HIS A 82 5.88 8.12 -2.95
N ALA A 83 6.22 7.42 -4.03
CA ALA A 83 5.82 7.80 -5.40
C ALA A 83 4.36 7.41 -5.72
N GLY A 84 3.85 6.32 -5.13
CA GLY A 84 2.45 5.92 -5.26
C GLY A 84 1.45 6.93 -4.67
N SER A 85 1.89 7.77 -3.74
CA SER A 85 1.12 8.89 -3.17
C SER A 85 1.15 10.17 -4.03
N ALA A 86 2.11 10.28 -4.96
CA ALA A 86 2.36 11.51 -5.71
C ALA A 86 1.70 11.54 -7.10
N HIS A 87 1.19 10.40 -7.57
CA HIS A 87 0.64 10.29 -8.92
C HIS A 87 -0.82 9.82 -8.90
N ASP A 88 -1.73 10.79 -8.78
CA ASP A 88 -3.11 10.71 -9.23
C ASP A 88 -3.17 10.68 -10.78
N ALA A 89 -2.45 9.73 -11.38
CA ALA A 89 -2.33 9.61 -12.84
C ALA A 89 -3.59 8.94 -13.41
N VAL A 90 -4.66 9.72 -13.52
CA VAL A 90 -5.92 9.34 -14.17
C VAL A 90 -5.83 9.46 -15.71
N GLN A 91 -4.76 10.06 -16.25
CA GLN A 91 -4.64 10.36 -17.68
C GLN A 91 -3.26 9.91 -18.22
N VAL A 92 -3.23 8.81 -18.97
CA VAL A 92 -2.08 8.46 -19.80
C VAL A 92 -2.23 9.21 -21.12
N ARG A 93 -1.33 10.16 -21.41
CA ARG A 93 -1.25 10.83 -22.71
C ARG A 93 -0.91 9.77 -23.76
N SER A 94 -1.86 9.42 -24.63
CA SER A 94 -1.56 8.69 -25.86
C SER A 94 -0.85 9.66 -26.80
N CYS A 95 0.46 9.48 -26.99
CA CYS A 95 1.18 10.18 -28.05
C CYS A 95 0.93 9.43 -29.36
N LYS A 96 0.35 10.14 -30.34
CA LYS A 96 0.46 9.83 -31.76
C LYS A 96 1.88 10.10 -32.26
#